data_AF-A0A0E0R5V7-F1
#
_entry.id   AF-A0A0E0R5V7-F1
#
_cell.length_a   1.000
_cell.length_b   1.000
_cell.length_c   1.000
_cell.angle_alpha   90.00
_cell.angle_beta   90.00
_cell.angle_gamma   90.00
#
_symmetry.space_group_name_H-M   'P 1'
#
loop_
_entity.id
_entity.type
_entity.pdbx_description
1 polymer ?
#
loop_
_entity_poly.entity_id
_entity_poly.type
_entity_poly.pdbx_seq_one_letter_code
_entity_poly.pdbx_strand_id
1 'polypeptide(L)'
;MNTFGRRSNTWSARTNRVLDLHRPLGSTALFRSTRYSFVANHSRITRIQRGLGEKAAKHSSDIYSSPDTQGTDKIASGGASSTRSSTPPDSPGFLSISAEFRSAPAMGELGALQSIVYHRGSLRLLDQRKLPLEVDYIDVKCSRDGWNAIRDMVVRGAPAIAIAAALALAVEVSGLEDFTGTPAEAAAFVSEKLEYLVSSRPTAVNLSDAATKLRSLVSRTAETEKDAKAIFQAYIDAAETMLVDDVSDNKAIGSHGAEFLKQKLEVSKDISVLTHCNTGSLATAGYGTALGVIRALHSGGILEKAFCTETRPFNQGSRLTAFELVHDKVPATLIADSAAAALMKSGCIQAVIVGADRIAANGDTANKIGTYNLAISAKHHGVQFYVAAPITSIDLSLPSGEQIVIEERSPNELLNSEGGLGKQVAASGISVWNPAFDVTPANLITAIITEKGVITKSDADETFNIKDFIQSAKLYSTMQ
;
A
#
# COMPACT_ATOMS: atom_id res chain seq x y z
N MET A 1 -26.19 -61.51 11.00
CA MET A 1 -26.01 -62.72 10.15
C MET A 1 -26.71 -62.46 8.82
N ASN A 2 -26.05 -62.81 7.70
CA ASN A 2 -26.57 -62.90 6.32
C ASN A 2 -27.17 -61.62 5.67
N THR A 3 -27.04 -61.37 4.35
CA THR A 3 -25.99 -61.66 3.34
C THR A 3 -26.34 -60.88 2.07
N PHE A 4 -25.49 -59.96 1.60
CA PHE A 4 -25.43 -59.41 0.23
C PHE A 4 -24.06 -58.69 0.13
N GLY A 5 -23.31 -58.66 -0.96
CA GLY A 5 -23.44 -59.28 -2.29
C GLY A 5 -22.46 -58.58 -3.24
N ARG A 6 -21.30 -59.17 -3.56
CA ARG A 6 -20.25 -58.50 -4.36
C ARG A 6 -20.71 -58.23 -5.79
N ARG A 7 -20.51 -57.00 -6.29
CA ARG A 7 -20.12 -56.75 -7.69
C ARG A 7 -19.07 -55.65 -7.77
N SER A 8 -17.96 -55.97 -8.42
CA SER A 8 -16.92 -55.06 -8.86
C SER A 8 -17.32 -54.35 -10.15
N ASN A 9 -16.87 -53.12 -10.35
CA ASN A 9 -16.60 -52.62 -11.70
C ASN A 9 -15.45 -51.60 -11.71
N THR A 10 -14.76 -51.56 -12.85
CA THR A 10 -13.44 -50.96 -13.06
C THR A 10 -13.49 -49.49 -13.45
N TRP A 11 -12.51 -48.70 -13.03
CA TRP A 11 -12.00 -47.56 -13.79
C TRP A 11 -10.48 -47.57 -13.79
N SER A 12 -9.88 -47.36 -14.97
CA SER A 12 -8.45 -47.57 -15.21
C SER A 12 -7.64 -46.29 -15.07
N ALA A 13 -6.43 -46.42 -14.52
CA ALA A 13 -5.45 -45.34 -14.51
C ALA A 13 -4.89 -45.11 -15.93
N ARG A 14 -4.73 -43.84 -16.33
CA ARG A 14 -3.91 -43.44 -17.47
C ARG A 14 -2.77 -42.55 -17.01
N THR A 15 -1.57 -43.13 -16.99
CA THR A 15 -0.30 -42.41 -16.88
C THR A 15 0.07 -41.80 -18.22
N ASN A 16 0.37 -40.50 -18.27
CA ASN A 16 1.11 -39.91 -19.39
C ASN A 16 2.57 -39.74 -18.98
N ARG A 17 3.48 -40.45 -19.67
CA ARG A 17 4.92 -40.15 -19.63
C ARG A 17 5.26 -39.20 -20.76
N VAL A 18 6.09 -38.22 -20.47
CA VAL A 18 6.76 -37.38 -21.48
C VAL A 18 7.73 -38.27 -22.27
N LEU A 19 7.76 -38.13 -23.58
CA LEU A 19 8.76 -38.75 -24.45
C LEU A 19 9.90 -37.75 -24.69
N ASP A 20 11.11 -38.19 -24.36
CA ASP A 20 12.36 -37.46 -24.53
C ASP A 20 13.09 -38.03 -25.75
N LEU A 21 13.52 -37.17 -26.68
CA LEU A 21 14.24 -37.56 -27.90
C LEU A 21 15.21 -36.46 -28.37
N HIS A 22 16.44 -36.52 -27.86
CA HIS A 22 17.60 -35.88 -28.49
C HIS A 22 18.16 -36.74 -29.64
N ARG A 23 18.52 -36.11 -30.78
CA ARG A 23 19.89 -36.13 -31.35
C ARG A 23 20.05 -35.15 -32.54
N PRO A 24 21.29 -34.77 -32.93
CA PRO A 24 21.55 -33.49 -33.59
C PRO A 24 21.90 -33.59 -35.09
N LEU A 25 21.79 -32.45 -35.77
CA LEU A 25 22.54 -32.14 -37.00
C LEU A 25 23.08 -30.71 -36.88
N GLY A 26 24.38 -30.54 -37.10
CA GLY A 26 25.01 -29.21 -37.18
C GLY A 26 25.24 -28.79 -38.63
N SER A 27 25.25 -27.49 -38.91
CA SER A 27 26.11 -26.88 -39.93
C SER A 27 26.05 -25.35 -39.86
N THR A 28 27.16 -24.74 -40.29
CA THR A 28 27.45 -23.30 -40.31
C THR A 28 26.67 -22.54 -41.38
N ALA A 29 26.16 -21.34 -41.05
CA ALA A 29 25.91 -20.28 -42.05
C ALA A 29 25.98 -18.86 -41.46
N LEU A 30 26.61 -17.97 -42.23
CA LEU A 30 27.02 -16.59 -41.96
C LEU A 30 25.97 -15.68 -41.26
N PHE A 31 26.41 -14.96 -40.23
CA PHE A 31 25.86 -13.64 -39.91
C PHE A 31 26.41 -12.60 -40.90
N ARG A 32 25.52 -11.92 -41.65
CA ARG A 32 25.83 -10.64 -42.29
C ARG A 32 25.02 -9.54 -41.63
N SER A 33 25.71 -8.43 -41.32
CA SER A 33 25.12 -7.27 -40.65
C SER A 33 24.14 -6.53 -41.56
N THR A 34 23.15 -5.88 -40.96
CA THR A 34 22.50 -4.71 -41.57
C THR A 34 22.18 -3.71 -40.47
N ARG A 35 22.99 -2.64 -40.39
CA ARG A 35 22.67 -1.46 -39.56
C ARG A 35 21.60 -0.65 -40.32
N TYR A 36 20.51 -0.29 -39.65
CA TYR A 36 19.63 0.78 -40.14
C TYR A 36 19.95 2.07 -39.40
N SER A 37 20.57 3.02 -40.11
CA SER A 37 20.67 4.40 -39.65
C SER A 37 19.35 5.12 -39.91
N PHE A 38 18.83 5.84 -38.90
CA PHE A 38 17.67 6.72 -39.07
C PHE A 38 18.14 8.18 -39.08
N VAL A 39 18.10 8.83 -40.24
CA VAL A 39 18.27 10.29 -40.38
C VAL A 39 17.20 10.82 -41.34
N ALA A 40 16.36 11.71 -40.80
CA ALA A 40 15.51 12.70 -41.44
C ALA A 40 14.79 12.38 -42.77
N ASN A 41 13.45 12.54 -42.76
CA ASN A 41 12.91 13.68 -43.51
C ASN A 41 11.55 14.19 -42.98
N HIS A 42 11.53 15.46 -42.55
CA HIS A 42 10.31 16.23 -42.36
C HIS A 42 9.88 16.79 -43.74
N SER A 43 8.68 16.40 -44.23
CA SER A 43 7.77 17.23 -45.06
C SER A 43 6.84 16.39 -45.97
N ARG A 44 5.68 15.93 -45.45
CA ARG A 44 4.53 15.52 -46.29
C ARG A 44 3.19 15.31 -45.56
N ILE A 45 2.82 16.17 -44.61
CA ILE A 45 1.45 16.23 -44.06
C ILE A 45 0.93 17.68 -44.11
N THR A 46 0.54 18.11 -45.30
CA THR A 46 -0.19 19.37 -45.54
C THR A 46 -1.03 19.30 -46.82
N ARG A 47 -1.77 18.19 -47.02
CA ARG A 47 -2.74 18.08 -48.13
C ARG A 47 -3.92 17.10 -47.95
N ILE A 48 -4.44 16.93 -46.73
CA ILE A 48 -5.85 16.53 -46.48
C ILE A 48 -6.38 17.39 -45.31
N GLN A 49 -6.70 18.66 -45.57
CA GLN A 49 -7.51 19.51 -44.67
C GLN A 49 -8.09 20.77 -45.34
N ARG A 50 -8.44 20.67 -46.63
CA ARG A 50 -9.35 21.59 -47.34
C ARG A 50 -10.23 20.74 -48.24
N GLY A 51 -11.51 20.59 -47.90
CA GLY A 51 -12.41 19.69 -48.62
C GLY A 51 -13.58 19.09 -47.82
N LEU A 52 -13.77 19.44 -46.55
CA LEU A 52 -14.94 19.05 -45.74
C LEU A 52 -15.35 20.22 -44.83
N GLY A 53 -15.89 21.28 -45.43
CA GLY A 53 -16.20 22.52 -44.71
C GLY A 53 -17.12 23.47 -45.45
N GLU A 54 -18.01 22.96 -46.32
CA GLU A 54 -18.96 23.79 -47.08
C GLU A 54 -20.13 22.95 -47.64
N LYS A 55 -20.92 22.31 -46.76
CA LYS A 55 -22.22 21.66 -47.10
C LYS A 55 -23.03 21.23 -45.86
N ALA A 56 -23.34 22.16 -44.95
CA ALA A 56 -24.21 21.91 -43.80
C ALA A 56 -24.91 23.18 -43.27
N ALA A 57 -25.60 23.93 -44.14
CA ALA A 57 -26.39 25.11 -43.74
C ALA A 57 -27.49 25.45 -44.75
N LYS A 58 -28.59 24.66 -44.77
CA LYS A 58 -29.93 25.00 -45.29
C LYS A 58 -30.87 23.80 -45.16
N HIS A 59 -32.15 24.05 -44.87
CA HIS A 59 -33.15 23.15 -44.25
C HIS A 59 -32.92 23.02 -42.74
N SER A 60 -33.93 23.17 -41.86
CA SER A 60 -35.38 23.33 -42.07
C SER A 60 -35.99 24.38 -41.11
N SER A 61 -36.95 25.16 -41.61
CA SER A 61 -37.93 25.86 -40.78
C SER A 61 -39.13 24.95 -40.50
N ASP A 62 -39.96 25.38 -39.55
CA ASP A 62 -41.33 24.92 -39.30
C ASP A 62 -41.52 23.52 -38.71
N ILE A 63 -41.98 23.46 -37.45
CA ILE A 63 -43.29 22.89 -37.08
C ILE A 63 -43.53 22.93 -35.54
N TYR A 64 -44.80 23.14 -35.18
CA TYR A 64 -45.46 23.10 -33.87
C TYR A 64 -45.46 24.31 -32.91
N SER A 65 -46.69 24.60 -32.48
CA SER A 65 -47.18 25.72 -31.67
C SER A 65 -47.51 25.28 -30.23
N SER A 66 -47.41 26.24 -29.29
CA SER A 66 -48.36 26.60 -28.21
C SER A 66 -49.30 25.54 -27.57
N PRO A 67 -49.61 25.62 -26.24
CA PRO A 67 -49.99 26.90 -25.60
C PRO A 67 -49.58 27.19 -24.14
N ASP A 68 -49.55 28.49 -23.87
CA ASP A 68 -50.01 29.24 -22.70
C ASP A 68 -49.66 28.83 -21.24
N THR A 69 -49.03 29.79 -20.55
CA THR A 69 -49.59 30.31 -19.30
C THR A 69 -49.26 31.81 -19.15
N GLN A 70 -50.23 32.60 -18.70
CA GLN A 70 -50.16 34.07 -18.66
C GLN A 70 -49.46 34.58 -17.38
N GLY A 71 -48.75 35.71 -17.47
CA GLY A 71 -48.18 36.46 -16.34
C GLY A 71 -47.82 37.88 -16.77
N THR A 72 -48.45 38.89 -16.15
CA THR A 72 -48.58 40.26 -16.67
C THR A 72 -47.47 41.25 -16.29
N ASP A 73 -47.23 42.20 -17.21
CA ASP A 73 -46.84 43.61 -17.02
C ASP A 73 -45.72 44.01 -16.03
N LYS A 74 -44.68 44.71 -16.54
CA LYS A 74 -44.67 46.20 -16.59
C LYS A 74 -43.48 46.82 -17.35
N ILE A 75 -43.65 48.10 -17.69
CA ILE A 75 -42.83 48.92 -18.59
C ILE A 75 -41.95 49.91 -17.81
N ALA A 76 -40.68 50.07 -18.21
CA ALA A 76 -39.88 51.32 -18.20
C ALA A 76 -38.44 51.00 -18.71
N SER A 77 -37.94 51.40 -19.88
CA SER A 77 -37.72 52.75 -20.48
C SER A 77 -36.43 53.46 -20.00
N GLY A 78 -35.44 53.55 -20.90
CA GLY A 78 -34.20 54.32 -20.76
C GLY A 78 -32.94 53.48 -21.06
N GLY A 79 -31.98 53.86 -21.91
CA GLY A 79 -31.91 55.00 -22.83
C GLY A 79 -30.49 55.55 -22.97
N ALA A 80 -29.86 55.39 -24.15
CA ALA A 80 -28.57 56.00 -24.56
C ALA A 80 -27.30 55.59 -23.74
N SER A 81 -26.05 55.72 -24.22
CA SER A 81 -25.46 55.83 -25.57
C SER A 81 -23.92 55.71 -25.47
N SER A 82 -23.26 55.07 -26.45
CA SER A 82 -21.83 55.26 -26.87
C SER A 82 -20.71 55.05 -25.80
N THR A 83 -19.52 54.52 -26.09
CA THR A 83 -18.63 54.69 -27.27
C THR A 83 -17.78 53.44 -27.57
N ARG A 84 -17.23 53.35 -28.80
CA ARG A 84 -16.24 52.32 -29.21
C ARG A 84 -14.79 52.73 -28.92
N SER A 85 -13.92 51.75 -28.62
CA SER A 85 -12.51 51.74 -29.04
C SER A 85 -11.94 50.29 -29.08
N SER A 86 -10.80 50.10 -29.76
CA SER A 86 -10.12 48.80 -30.00
C SER A 86 -8.60 49.01 -29.91
N THR A 87 -7.67 48.04 -29.88
CA THR A 87 -7.48 46.65 -30.38
C THR A 87 -6.27 46.06 -29.63
N PRO A 88 -5.82 44.77 -29.76
CA PRO A 88 -6.40 43.47 -30.15
C PRO A 88 -6.11 42.39 -29.03
N PRO A 89 -6.09 41.04 -29.22
CA PRO A 89 -6.10 40.09 -28.09
C PRO A 89 -4.73 39.54 -27.66
N ASP A 90 -4.60 39.25 -26.37
CA ASP A 90 -3.57 38.37 -25.80
C ASP A 90 -4.15 37.04 -25.31
N SER A 91 -3.36 35.98 -25.52
CA SER A 91 -3.31 34.65 -24.87
C SER A 91 -4.46 34.19 -23.94
N PRO A 92 -5.03 32.97 -24.12
CA PRO A 92 -6.03 32.43 -23.20
C PRO A 92 -5.41 32.13 -21.83
N GLY A 93 -5.69 33.00 -20.86
CA GLY A 93 -5.33 32.78 -19.46
C GLY A 93 -6.04 31.56 -18.88
N PHE A 94 -5.32 30.75 -18.12
CA PHE A 94 -5.92 29.71 -17.28
C PHE A 94 -6.90 30.39 -16.31
N LEU A 95 -8.18 30.01 -16.37
CA LEU A 95 -9.16 30.38 -15.36
C LEU A 95 -8.72 29.78 -14.02
N SER A 96 -8.26 30.62 -13.09
CA SER A 96 -8.11 30.23 -11.69
C SER A 96 -9.50 30.04 -11.09
N ILE A 97 -10.02 28.81 -11.17
CA ILE A 97 -11.17 28.40 -10.37
C ILE A 97 -10.69 28.34 -8.92
N SER A 98 -10.84 29.47 -8.22
CA SER A 98 -10.72 29.55 -6.77
C SER A 98 -11.90 28.81 -6.16
N ALA A 99 -11.78 27.48 -6.07
CA ALA A 99 -12.70 26.67 -5.29
C ALA A 99 -12.57 27.06 -3.83
N GLU A 100 -13.71 27.41 -3.20
CA GLU A 100 -13.79 27.63 -1.76
C GLU A 100 -13.53 26.29 -1.04
N PHE A 101 -12.27 26.02 -0.74
CA PHE A 101 -11.91 24.99 0.21
C PHE A 101 -12.53 25.34 1.56
N ARG A 102 -13.52 24.55 1.99
CA ARG A 102 -13.92 24.52 3.39
C ARG A 102 -12.66 24.23 4.20
N SER A 103 -12.31 25.15 5.09
CA SER A 103 -11.13 25.03 5.93
C SER A 103 -11.15 23.68 6.64
N ALA A 104 -10.04 22.93 6.54
CA ALA A 104 -9.82 21.79 7.41
C ALA A 104 -10.02 22.20 8.88
N PRO A 105 -10.52 21.30 9.76
CA PRO A 105 -10.64 21.61 11.17
C PRO A 105 -9.32 22.14 11.71
N ALA A 106 -9.37 23.08 12.66
CA ALA A 106 -8.19 23.75 13.18
C ALA A 106 -7.23 22.72 13.82
N MET A 107 -6.22 22.32 13.05
CA MET A 107 -5.13 21.47 13.49
C MET A 107 -4.27 22.28 14.45
N GLY A 108 -4.66 22.30 15.73
CA GLY A 108 -3.81 22.77 16.83
C GLY A 108 -2.53 21.94 16.93
N GLU A 109 -1.69 22.23 17.93
CA GLU A 109 -0.44 21.49 18.20
C GLU A 109 -0.70 20.04 18.62
N LEU A 110 -1.11 19.21 17.66
CA LEU A 110 -1.05 17.77 17.73
C LEU A 110 0.43 17.38 17.75
N GLY A 111 0.81 16.55 18.73
CA GLY A 111 2.07 15.83 18.68
C GLY A 111 2.11 14.87 17.48
N ALA A 112 3.19 14.09 17.37
CA ALA A 112 3.29 13.09 16.30
C ALA A 112 2.03 12.21 16.22
N LEU A 113 1.47 12.05 15.03
CA LEU A 113 0.25 11.27 14.81
C LEU A 113 0.48 9.80 15.19
N GLN A 114 -0.25 9.34 16.22
CA GLN A 114 -0.14 7.98 16.76
C GLN A 114 -1.40 7.17 16.42
N SER A 115 -1.21 6.06 15.70
CA SER A 115 -2.27 5.09 15.42
C SER A 115 -2.55 4.17 16.63
N ILE A 116 -1.50 3.90 17.41
CA ILE A 116 -1.49 3.09 18.62
C ILE A 116 -1.02 3.98 19.77
N VAL A 117 -1.89 4.22 20.75
CA VAL A 117 -1.58 4.98 21.96
C VAL A 117 -1.63 4.03 23.14
N TYR A 118 -0.46 3.64 23.65
CA TYR A 118 -0.32 2.64 24.70
C TYR A 118 0.39 3.20 25.93
N HIS A 119 -0.15 2.86 27.09
CA HIS A 119 0.51 2.88 28.39
C HIS A 119 0.24 1.55 29.09
N ARG A 120 1.07 1.12 30.04
CA ARG A 120 0.83 -0.15 30.75
C ARG A 120 -0.56 -0.13 31.41
N GLY A 121 -1.41 -1.10 31.04
CA GLY A 121 -2.81 -1.19 31.46
C GLY A 121 -3.82 -0.36 30.65
N SER A 122 -3.42 0.33 29.58
CA SER A 122 -4.33 1.14 28.74
C SER A 122 -3.88 1.21 27.28
N LEU A 123 -4.75 0.74 26.38
CA LEU A 123 -4.57 0.83 24.93
C LEU A 123 -5.71 1.63 24.31
N ARG A 124 -5.36 2.59 23.45
CA ARG A 124 -6.30 3.26 22.55
C ARG A 124 -5.81 3.16 21.11
N LEU A 125 -6.74 2.95 20.18
CA LEU A 125 -6.48 2.87 18.75
C LEU A 125 -7.23 3.99 18.02
N LEU A 126 -6.54 4.66 17.11
CA LEU A 126 -7.14 5.66 16.21
C LEU A 126 -8.07 4.95 15.22
N ASP A 127 -9.32 5.40 15.11
CA ASP A 127 -10.29 4.82 14.17
C ASP A 127 -10.03 5.28 12.73
N GLN A 128 -9.17 4.52 12.03
CA GLN A 128 -8.78 4.80 10.65
C GLN A 128 -9.94 4.73 9.65
N ARG A 129 -11.14 4.28 10.05
CA ARG A 129 -12.35 4.29 9.19
C ARG A 129 -12.94 5.69 9.06
N LYS A 130 -12.75 6.55 10.07
CA LYS A 130 -13.28 7.92 10.11
C LYS A 130 -12.37 8.97 9.48
N LEU A 131 -11.08 8.66 9.34
CA LEU A 131 -10.13 9.49 8.61
C LEU A 131 -10.54 9.62 7.13
N PRO A 132 -10.31 10.79 6.49
CA PRO A 132 -9.60 11.97 7.01
C PRO A 132 -10.50 13.00 7.73
N LEU A 133 -11.80 12.72 7.92
CA LEU A 133 -12.78 13.72 8.35
C LEU A 133 -12.87 13.89 9.87
N GLU A 134 -12.74 12.79 10.62
CA GLU A 134 -12.72 12.81 12.10
C GLU A 134 -11.48 12.07 12.61
N VAL A 135 -10.88 12.61 13.67
CA VAL A 135 -9.79 11.99 14.45
C VAL A 135 -10.40 11.54 15.78
N ASP A 136 -10.62 10.23 15.93
CA ASP A 136 -11.30 9.64 17.08
C ASP A 136 -10.59 8.36 17.53
N TYR A 137 -10.58 8.09 18.84
CA TYR A 137 -9.85 6.98 19.45
C TYR A 137 -10.79 6.06 20.21
N ILE A 138 -10.68 4.76 19.98
CA ILE A 138 -11.41 3.75 20.74
C ILE A 138 -10.53 3.15 21.84
N ASP A 139 -11.09 2.95 23.03
CA ASP A 139 -10.46 2.17 24.10
C ASP A 139 -10.47 0.68 23.73
N VAL A 140 -9.36 -0.01 23.97
CA VAL A 140 -9.21 -1.46 23.80
C VAL A 140 -8.88 -2.07 25.16
N LYS A 141 -9.85 -2.77 25.76
CA LYS A 141 -9.78 -3.23 27.15
C LYS A 141 -9.42 -4.71 27.29
N CYS A 142 -9.53 -5.47 26.19
CA CYS A 142 -9.20 -6.89 26.15
C CYS A 142 -8.96 -7.40 24.73
N SER A 143 -8.55 -8.67 24.60
CA SER A 143 -8.35 -9.35 23.32
C SER A 143 -9.59 -9.36 22.42
N ARG A 144 -10.81 -9.34 22.99
CA ARG A 144 -12.06 -9.23 22.22
C ARG A 144 -12.17 -7.89 21.50
N ASP A 145 -11.80 -6.81 22.16
CA ASP A 145 -11.81 -5.47 21.56
C ASP A 145 -10.74 -5.35 20.48
N GLY A 146 -9.53 -5.88 20.75
CA GLY A 146 -8.45 -5.96 19.76
C GLY A 146 -8.83 -6.77 18.53
N TRP A 147 -9.46 -7.94 18.72
CA TRP A 147 -9.96 -8.79 17.64
C TRP A 147 -10.99 -8.06 16.75
N ASN A 148 -11.95 -7.36 17.37
CA ASN A 148 -12.93 -6.54 16.63
C ASN A 148 -12.25 -5.40 15.88
N ALA A 149 -11.33 -4.67 16.52
CA ALA A 149 -10.61 -3.54 15.92
C ALA A 149 -9.79 -3.95 14.68
N ILE A 150 -9.19 -5.14 14.71
CA ILE A 150 -8.42 -5.71 13.59
C ILE A 150 -9.36 -6.18 12.47
N ARG A 151 -10.44 -6.92 12.81
CA ARG A 151 -11.44 -7.41 11.83
C ARG A 151 -12.12 -6.25 11.10
N ASP A 152 -12.56 -5.24 11.85
CA ASP A 152 -13.34 -4.11 11.34
C ASP A 152 -12.48 -3.02 10.69
N MET A 153 -11.15 -3.21 10.64
CA MET A 153 -10.17 -2.27 10.09
C MET A 153 -10.14 -0.89 10.77
N VAL A 154 -10.39 -0.85 12.08
CA VAL A 154 -10.02 0.30 12.94
C VAL A 154 -8.50 0.47 12.89
N VAL A 155 -7.76 -0.63 13.07
CA VAL A 155 -6.31 -0.73 12.87
C VAL A 155 -6.00 -1.55 11.62
N ARG A 156 -5.01 -1.11 10.84
CA ARG A 156 -4.54 -1.78 9.62
C ARG A 156 -3.06 -1.49 9.37
N GLY A 157 -2.47 -2.26 8.45
CA GLY A 157 -1.03 -2.32 8.24
C GLY A 157 -0.44 -3.50 8.98
N ALA A 158 0.45 -4.27 8.33
CA ALA A 158 0.85 -5.58 8.83
C ALA A 158 1.58 -5.53 10.19
N PRO A 159 2.50 -4.57 10.45
CA PRO A 159 3.09 -4.40 11.78
C PRO A 159 2.07 -3.90 12.82
N ALA A 160 1.28 -2.87 12.48
CA ALA A 160 0.31 -2.28 13.41
C ALA A 160 -0.75 -3.28 13.91
N ILE A 161 -1.20 -4.21 13.06
CA ILE A 161 -2.14 -5.27 13.45
C ILE A 161 -1.51 -6.22 14.47
N ALA A 162 -0.27 -6.66 14.24
CA ALA A 162 0.43 -7.57 15.14
C ALA A 162 0.69 -6.94 16.51
N ILE A 163 1.09 -5.66 16.53
CA ILE A 163 1.36 -4.90 17.74
C ILE A 163 0.07 -4.59 18.49
N ALA A 164 -0.99 -4.14 17.81
CA ALA A 164 -2.29 -3.90 18.44
C ALA A 164 -2.90 -5.17 19.05
N ALA A 165 -2.73 -6.33 18.42
CA ALA A 165 -3.14 -7.62 19.00
C ALA A 165 -2.36 -7.94 20.29
N ALA A 166 -1.03 -7.83 20.25
CA ALA A 166 -0.18 -8.11 21.40
C ALA A 166 -0.48 -7.18 22.58
N LEU A 167 -0.63 -5.88 22.32
CA LEU A 167 -0.94 -4.88 23.34
C LEU A 167 -2.37 -5.03 23.89
N ALA A 168 -3.35 -5.46 23.09
CA ALA A 168 -4.72 -5.71 23.56
C ALA A 168 -4.79 -6.85 24.59
N LEU A 169 -4.01 -7.92 24.39
CA LEU A 169 -3.84 -8.98 25.38
C LEU A 169 -2.95 -8.53 26.55
N ALA A 170 -1.97 -7.65 26.33
CA ALA A 170 -1.14 -7.10 27.41
C ALA A 170 -1.99 -6.29 28.40
N VAL A 171 -2.94 -5.49 27.90
CA VAL A 171 -3.95 -4.82 28.73
C VAL A 171 -4.81 -5.84 29.47
N GLU A 172 -5.31 -6.89 28.80
CA GLU A 172 -6.12 -7.93 29.44
C GLU A 172 -5.38 -8.62 30.60
N VAL A 173 -4.15 -9.10 30.40
CA VAL A 173 -3.38 -9.78 31.46
C VAL A 173 -2.90 -8.84 32.56
N SER A 174 -2.69 -7.55 32.27
CA SER A 174 -2.36 -6.56 33.30
C SER A 174 -3.47 -6.34 34.33
N GLY A 175 -4.73 -6.67 33.97
CA GLY A 175 -5.87 -6.65 34.88
C GLY A 175 -6.09 -7.95 35.67
N LEU A 176 -5.25 -8.98 35.51
CA LEU A 176 -5.42 -10.29 36.14
C LEU A 176 -4.61 -10.44 37.45
N GLU A 177 -4.65 -9.41 38.32
CA GLU A 177 -3.92 -9.42 39.59
C GLU A 177 -4.32 -10.57 40.54
N ASP A 178 -5.57 -11.01 40.47
CA ASP A 178 -6.16 -12.10 41.28
C ASP A 178 -6.06 -13.49 40.62
N PHE A 179 -5.23 -13.68 39.59
CA PHE A 179 -5.08 -14.99 38.94
C PHE A 179 -4.42 -16.02 39.88
N THR A 180 -5.16 -17.08 40.23
CA THR A 180 -4.71 -18.14 41.17
C THR A 180 -4.29 -19.45 40.51
N GLY A 181 -3.88 -19.42 39.23
CA GLY A 181 -3.42 -20.59 38.49
C GLY A 181 -1.90 -20.81 38.53
N THR A 182 -1.47 -21.92 37.97
CA THR A 182 -0.05 -22.28 37.75
C THR A 182 0.57 -21.48 36.59
N PRO A 183 1.92 -21.41 36.49
CA PRO A 183 2.62 -20.85 35.32
C PRO A 183 2.19 -21.49 33.98
N ALA A 184 1.93 -22.80 33.98
CA ALA A 184 1.46 -23.52 32.80
C ALA A 184 0.05 -23.08 32.36
N GLU A 185 -0.87 -22.86 33.31
CA GLU A 185 -2.22 -22.36 33.02
C GLU A 185 -2.20 -20.90 32.53
N ALA A 186 -1.30 -20.07 33.06
CA ALA A 186 -1.09 -18.70 32.57
C ALA A 186 -0.54 -18.68 31.13
N ALA A 187 0.44 -19.52 30.82
CA ALA A 187 0.98 -19.65 29.46
C ALA A 187 -0.04 -20.24 28.47
N ALA A 188 -0.89 -21.16 28.91
CA ALA A 188 -2.01 -21.70 28.14
C ALA A 188 -3.05 -20.61 27.83
N PHE A 189 -3.46 -19.81 28.83
CA PHE A 189 -4.37 -18.68 28.65
C PHE A 189 -3.85 -17.66 27.63
N VAL A 190 -2.59 -17.25 27.75
CA VAL A 190 -1.96 -16.35 26.76
C VAL A 190 -1.94 -16.98 25.37
N SER A 191 -1.64 -18.27 25.26
CA SER A 191 -1.61 -18.98 23.98
C SER A 191 -2.99 -19.05 23.30
N GLU A 192 -4.05 -19.37 24.05
CA GLU A 192 -5.43 -19.39 23.56
C GLU A 192 -5.87 -18.01 23.05
N LYS A 193 -5.55 -16.95 23.82
CA LYS A 193 -5.89 -15.57 23.45
C LYS A 193 -5.16 -15.10 22.21
N LEU A 194 -3.89 -15.50 22.04
CA LEU A 194 -3.12 -15.24 20.82
C LEU A 194 -3.70 -15.98 19.61
N GLU A 195 -4.09 -17.25 19.73
CA GLU A 195 -4.77 -17.99 18.66
C GLU A 195 -6.12 -17.35 18.30
N TYR A 196 -6.90 -16.93 19.29
CA TYR A 196 -8.12 -16.15 19.08
C TYR A 196 -7.83 -14.86 18.31
N LEU A 197 -6.85 -14.06 18.73
CA LEU A 197 -6.46 -12.82 18.03
C LEU A 197 -6.05 -13.06 16.57
N VAL A 198 -5.25 -14.10 16.29
CA VAL A 198 -4.87 -14.51 14.92
C VAL A 198 -6.10 -14.78 14.03
N SER A 199 -7.17 -15.36 14.58
CA SER A 199 -8.40 -15.64 13.83
C SER A 199 -9.14 -14.41 13.29
N SER A 200 -8.81 -13.20 13.76
CA SER A 200 -9.41 -11.94 13.26
C SER A 200 -9.13 -11.71 11.77
N ARG A 201 -7.90 -12.03 11.34
CA ARG A 201 -7.44 -11.92 9.94
C ARG A 201 -6.37 -12.99 9.64
N PRO A 202 -6.76 -14.25 9.34
CA PRO A 202 -5.83 -15.36 9.16
C PRO A 202 -4.80 -15.20 8.03
N THR A 203 -5.02 -14.28 7.09
CA THR A 203 -4.09 -13.95 6.00
C THR A 203 -2.92 -13.05 6.43
N ALA A 204 -3.01 -12.40 7.60
CA ALA A 204 -2.00 -11.46 8.09
C ALA A 204 -0.84 -12.20 8.79
N VAL A 205 0.17 -12.63 8.01
CA VAL A 205 1.26 -13.46 8.55
C VAL A 205 2.08 -12.79 9.64
N ASN A 206 2.30 -11.46 9.61
CA ASN A 206 2.97 -10.75 10.71
C ASN A 206 2.27 -10.95 12.07
N LEU A 207 0.94 -11.10 12.09
CA LEU A 207 0.17 -11.39 13.29
C LEU A 207 0.40 -12.84 13.77
N SER A 208 0.36 -13.81 12.84
CA SER A 208 0.66 -15.22 13.12
C SER A 208 2.09 -15.44 13.62
N ASP A 209 3.06 -14.75 13.03
CA ASP A 209 4.48 -14.84 13.41
C ASP A 209 4.74 -14.20 14.77
N ALA A 210 4.16 -13.04 15.05
CA ALA A 210 4.23 -12.40 16.36
C ALA A 210 3.59 -13.27 17.44
N ALA A 211 2.38 -13.81 17.18
CA ALA A 211 1.70 -14.74 18.07
C ALA A 211 2.56 -15.99 18.33
N THR A 212 3.19 -16.57 17.30
CA THR A 212 4.07 -17.73 17.44
C THR A 212 5.28 -17.42 18.33
N LYS A 213 5.96 -16.29 18.11
CA LYS A 213 7.10 -15.84 18.94
C LYS A 213 6.70 -15.62 20.40
N LEU A 214 5.57 -14.94 20.64
CA LEU A 214 5.06 -14.67 21.99
C LEU A 214 4.63 -15.96 22.72
N ARG A 215 4.02 -16.93 22.01
CA ARG A 215 3.73 -18.26 22.55
C ARG A 215 5.00 -18.99 22.96
N SER A 216 6.00 -19.06 22.07
CA SER A 216 7.29 -19.67 22.38
C SER A 216 8.06 -18.95 23.49
N LEU A 217 7.80 -17.67 23.74
CA LEU A 217 8.28 -16.97 24.93
C LEU A 217 7.60 -17.50 26.19
N VAL A 218 6.27 -17.36 26.30
CA VAL A 218 5.55 -17.72 27.54
C VAL A 218 5.64 -19.21 27.90
N SER A 219 5.70 -20.10 26.90
CA SER A 219 5.95 -21.53 27.15
C SER A 219 7.31 -21.76 27.82
N ARG A 220 8.39 -21.13 27.33
CA ARG A 220 9.73 -21.26 27.93
C ARG A 220 9.81 -20.59 29.30
N THR A 221 9.17 -19.44 29.49
CA THR A 221 9.10 -18.79 30.80
C THR A 221 8.38 -19.69 31.83
N ALA A 222 7.35 -20.42 31.42
CA ALA A 222 6.64 -21.37 32.28
C ALA A 222 7.43 -22.66 32.61
N GLU A 223 8.53 -22.95 31.91
CA GLU A 223 9.46 -24.04 32.27
C GLU A 223 10.41 -23.63 33.41
N THR A 224 10.67 -22.33 33.59
CA THR A 224 11.64 -21.80 34.57
C THR A 224 11.00 -21.11 35.77
N GLU A 225 9.90 -20.40 35.55
CA GLU A 225 9.23 -19.59 36.57
C GLU A 225 8.25 -20.39 37.43
N LYS A 226 8.06 -19.93 38.68
CA LYS A 226 7.17 -20.58 39.67
C LYS A 226 5.87 -19.82 39.92
N ASP A 227 5.77 -18.58 39.45
CA ASP A 227 4.61 -17.69 39.61
C ASP A 227 3.97 -17.41 38.25
N ALA A 228 2.64 -17.55 38.16
CA ALA A 228 1.86 -17.17 36.99
C ALA A 228 2.03 -15.69 36.63
N LYS A 229 2.24 -14.81 37.62
CA LYS A 229 2.45 -13.37 37.40
C LYS A 229 3.73 -13.08 36.61
N ALA A 230 4.77 -13.89 36.76
CA ALA A 230 6.00 -13.77 35.97
C ALA A 230 5.75 -14.05 34.47
N ILE A 231 4.79 -14.92 34.14
CA ILE A 231 4.41 -15.23 32.76
C ILE A 231 3.71 -14.03 32.11
N PHE A 232 2.77 -13.41 32.82
CA PHE A 232 2.10 -12.19 32.35
C PHE A 232 3.08 -11.01 32.25
N GLN A 233 4.01 -10.87 33.20
CA GLN A 233 5.03 -9.82 33.15
C GLN A 233 5.95 -9.98 31.93
N ALA A 234 6.50 -11.17 31.71
CA ALA A 234 7.32 -11.48 30.53
C ALA A 234 6.55 -11.27 29.20
N TYR A 235 5.25 -11.56 29.18
CA TYR A 235 4.39 -11.28 28.03
C TYR A 235 4.21 -9.76 27.78
N ILE A 236 3.88 -9.00 28.83
CA ILE A 236 3.72 -7.54 28.75
C ILE A 236 5.01 -6.88 28.26
N ASP A 237 6.16 -7.21 28.86
CA ASP A 237 7.44 -6.62 28.49
C ASP A 237 7.81 -6.93 27.03
N ALA A 238 7.50 -8.12 26.53
CA ALA A 238 7.72 -8.47 25.12
C ALA A 238 6.76 -7.74 24.16
N ALA A 239 5.49 -7.58 24.52
CA ALA A 239 4.52 -6.81 23.73
C ALA A 239 4.87 -5.31 23.69
N GLU A 240 5.35 -4.76 24.81
CA GLU A 240 5.88 -3.39 24.89
C GLU A 240 7.16 -3.23 24.06
N THR A 241 8.07 -4.22 24.11
CA THR A 241 9.30 -4.24 23.30
C THR A 241 8.98 -4.22 21.81
N MET A 242 8.00 -5.01 21.34
CA MET A 242 7.55 -4.98 19.94
C MET A 242 7.10 -3.59 19.45
N LEU A 243 6.48 -2.78 20.31
CA LEU A 243 6.07 -1.42 19.98
C LEU A 243 7.29 -0.49 19.82
N VAL A 244 8.28 -0.63 20.71
CA VAL A 244 9.51 0.19 20.70
C VAL A 244 10.39 -0.18 19.51
N ASP A 245 10.60 -1.47 19.27
CA ASP A 245 11.43 -2.01 18.19
C ASP A 245 10.88 -1.58 16.82
N ASP A 246 9.57 -1.70 16.56
CA ASP A 246 8.99 -1.30 15.27
C ASP A 246 9.16 0.21 15.00
N VAL A 247 9.05 1.09 16.01
CA VAL A 247 9.33 2.52 15.85
C VAL A 247 10.82 2.77 15.55
N SER A 248 11.74 2.01 16.16
CA SER A 248 13.17 2.09 15.89
C SER A 248 13.49 1.63 14.46
N ASP A 249 12.97 0.47 14.07
CA ASP A 249 13.18 -0.16 12.77
C ASP A 249 12.61 0.71 11.63
N ASN A 250 11.42 1.30 11.80
CA ASN A 250 10.84 2.24 10.85
C ASN A 250 11.73 3.48 10.63
N LYS A 251 12.36 4.02 11.69
CA LYS A 251 13.31 5.14 11.57
C LYS A 251 14.60 4.73 10.86
N ALA A 252 15.09 3.51 11.12
CA ALA A 252 16.25 2.95 10.43
C ALA A 252 15.97 2.74 8.94
N ILE A 253 14.81 2.15 8.58
CA ILE A 253 14.33 2.01 7.20
C ILE A 253 14.29 3.38 6.50
N GLY A 254 13.71 4.39 7.15
CA GLY A 254 13.64 5.75 6.61
C GLY A 254 15.02 6.34 6.32
N SER A 255 15.94 6.21 7.29
CA SER A 255 17.30 6.74 7.22
C SER A 255 18.14 6.04 6.14
N HIS A 256 18.13 4.70 6.10
CA HIS A 256 18.83 3.91 5.09
C HIS A 256 18.29 4.18 3.69
N GLY A 257 16.97 4.30 3.54
CA GLY A 257 16.33 4.61 2.26
C GLY A 257 16.73 6.00 1.75
N ALA A 258 16.66 7.02 2.60
CA ALA A 258 16.97 8.40 2.21
C ALA A 258 18.44 8.55 1.77
N GLU A 259 19.39 7.99 2.53
CA GLU A 259 20.81 8.06 2.18
C GLU A 259 21.13 7.22 0.92
N PHE A 260 20.53 6.03 0.76
CA PHE A 260 20.69 5.23 -0.44
C PHE A 260 20.14 5.93 -1.69
N LEU A 261 18.96 6.55 -1.63
CA LEU A 261 18.37 7.28 -2.77
C LEU A 261 19.26 8.46 -3.18
N LYS A 262 19.76 9.23 -2.21
CA LYS A 262 20.67 10.36 -2.42
C LYS A 262 21.97 9.92 -3.12
N GLN A 263 22.56 8.81 -2.69
CA GLN A 263 23.74 8.23 -3.34
C GLN A 263 23.42 7.70 -4.75
N LYS A 264 22.35 6.92 -4.90
CA LYS A 264 22.02 6.20 -6.14
C LYS A 264 21.51 7.10 -7.26
N LEU A 265 20.89 8.23 -6.93
CA LEU A 265 20.39 9.22 -7.90
C LEU A 265 21.41 10.34 -8.19
N GLU A 266 22.57 10.35 -7.53
CA GLU A 266 23.64 11.35 -7.66
C GLU A 266 23.17 12.82 -7.47
N VAL A 267 22.07 13.03 -6.74
CA VAL A 267 21.47 14.35 -6.50
C VAL A 267 21.61 14.78 -5.04
N SER A 268 21.94 16.04 -4.84
CA SER A 268 22.11 16.64 -3.51
C SER A 268 20.81 17.18 -2.89
N LYS A 269 19.77 17.40 -3.71
CA LYS A 269 18.45 17.93 -3.33
C LYS A 269 17.43 17.76 -4.46
N ASP A 270 16.23 18.28 -4.24
CA ASP A 270 15.12 18.36 -5.20
C ASP A 270 14.64 16.99 -5.74
N ILE A 271 14.57 15.97 -4.87
CA ILE A 271 14.06 14.64 -5.22
C ILE A 271 12.52 14.66 -5.17
N SER A 272 11.88 14.27 -6.26
CA SER A 272 10.44 14.01 -6.33
C SER A 272 10.15 12.51 -6.41
N VAL A 273 9.27 12.01 -5.54
CA VAL A 273 9.00 10.56 -5.36
C VAL A 273 7.52 10.23 -5.43
N LEU A 274 7.18 9.01 -5.84
CA LEU A 274 5.81 8.48 -5.85
C LEU A 274 5.66 7.34 -4.85
N THR A 275 4.53 7.29 -4.14
CA THR A 275 4.16 6.17 -3.26
C THR A 275 2.73 5.69 -3.47
N HIS A 276 2.40 4.55 -2.87
CA HIS A 276 1.16 3.81 -3.06
C HIS A 276 0.70 3.14 -1.76
N CYS A 277 -0.62 2.97 -1.61
CA CYS A 277 -1.26 2.58 -0.36
C CYS A 277 -0.93 3.58 0.77
N ASN A 278 -0.92 3.08 2.00
CA ASN A 278 -0.51 3.79 3.19
C ASN A 278 0.42 2.91 4.03
N THR A 279 1.60 3.47 4.28
CA THR A 279 2.81 2.85 4.84
C THR A 279 3.45 3.76 5.91
N GLY A 280 2.67 4.70 6.44
CA GLY A 280 3.10 5.67 7.46
C GLY A 280 2.89 5.20 8.88
N SER A 281 2.78 6.18 9.80
CA SER A 281 2.45 5.95 11.21
C SER A 281 1.07 5.30 11.38
N LEU A 282 0.20 5.43 10.38
CA LEU A 282 -1.10 4.76 10.34
C LEU A 282 -1.03 3.28 9.93
N ALA A 283 0.13 2.78 9.48
CA ALA A 283 0.32 1.39 9.07
C ALA A 283 1.30 0.60 9.97
N THR A 284 2.01 1.28 10.86
CA THR A 284 3.02 0.71 11.77
C THR A 284 2.83 1.26 13.19
N ALA A 285 3.71 0.95 14.14
CA ALA A 285 3.72 1.58 15.47
C ALA A 285 3.96 3.11 15.42
N GLY A 286 4.56 3.59 14.34
CA GLY A 286 4.91 5.00 14.14
C GLY A 286 6.01 5.18 13.10
N TYR A 287 6.12 6.38 12.54
CA TYR A 287 7.09 6.79 11.51
C TYR A 287 6.91 6.12 10.12
N GLY A 288 6.58 4.82 10.07
CA GLY A 288 6.28 4.09 8.85
C GLY A 288 7.51 3.64 8.04
N THR A 289 7.28 2.88 6.97
CA THR A 289 8.34 2.31 6.12
C THR A 289 8.62 3.21 4.91
N ALA A 290 7.88 3.07 3.81
CA ALA A 290 8.06 3.88 2.60
C ALA A 290 7.74 5.36 2.86
N LEU A 291 6.68 5.65 3.63
CA LEU A 291 6.42 7.02 4.08
C LEU A 291 7.47 7.50 5.10
N GLY A 292 8.09 6.59 5.84
CA GLY A 292 9.26 6.88 6.68
C GLY A 292 10.47 7.33 5.88
N VAL A 293 10.73 6.73 4.72
CA VAL A 293 11.76 7.22 3.76
C VAL A 293 11.39 8.62 3.26
N ILE A 294 10.12 8.87 2.92
CA ILE A 294 9.66 10.21 2.50
C ILE A 294 9.84 11.24 3.61
N ARG A 295 9.52 10.88 4.87
CA ARG A 295 9.76 11.72 6.06
C ARG A 295 11.25 12.01 6.27
N ALA A 296 12.11 11.01 6.09
CA ALA A 296 13.57 11.20 6.15
C ALA A 296 14.06 12.17 5.06
N LEU A 297 13.67 11.97 3.80
CA LEU A 297 13.98 12.89 2.68
C LEU A 297 13.48 14.32 2.95
N HIS A 298 12.28 14.49 3.52
CA HIS A 298 11.72 15.79 3.88
C HIS A 298 12.53 16.47 5.01
N SER A 299 12.78 15.74 6.11
CA SER A 299 13.54 16.25 7.26
C SER A 299 15.00 16.58 6.92
N GLY A 300 15.58 15.89 5.94
CA GLY A 300 16.90 16.19 5.38
C GLY A 300 16.93 17.37 4.39
N GLY A 301 15.78 17.99 4.07
CA GLY A 301 15.69 19.13 3.15
C GLY A 301 15.95 18.78 1.68
N ILE A 302 15.85 17.50 1.30
CA ILE A 302 16.17 17.00 -0.06
C ILE A 302 14.94 16.57 -0.87
N LEU A 303 13.77 16.46 -0.25
CA LEU A 303 12.50 16.19 -0.93
C LEU A 303 11.94 17.48 -1.57
N GLU A 304 11.74 17.49 -2.89
CA GLU A 304 10.94 18.51 -3.58
C GLU A 304 9.43 18.23 -3.39
N LYS A 305 9.00 17.00 -3.65
CA LYS A 305 7.58 16.63 -3.63
C LYS A 305 7.34 15.13 -3.44
N ALA A 306 6.36 14.80 -2.61
CA ALA A 306 5.79 13.46 -2.51
C ALA A 306 4.48 13.36 -3.31
N PHE A 307 4.43 12.47 -4.29
CA PHE A 307 3.19 12.08 -4.94
C PHE A 307 2.62 10.84 -4.23
N CYS A 308 1.31 10.82 -3.98
CA CYS A 308 0.61 9.63 -3.51
C CYS A 308 -0.53 9.30 -4.47
N THR A 309 -0.69 8.01 -4.77
CA THR A 309 -1.81 7.48 -5.55
C THR A 309 -3.04 7.26 -4.64
N GLU A 310 -4.26 7.41 -5.16
CA GLU A 310 -5.49 7.25 -4.35
C GLU A 310 -5.61 5.85 -3.72
N THR A 311 -5.13 4.81 -4.41
CA THR A 311 -5.18 3.40 -3.99
C THR A 311 -6.61 2.84 -3.91
N ARG A 312 -7.31 2.74 -5.04
CA ARG A 312 -8.59 2.03 -5.12
C ARG A 312 -8.41 0.52 -4.87
N PRO A 313 -9.45 -0.19 -4.40
CA PRO A 313 -10.78 0.33 -4.07
C PRO A 313 -10.87 1.05 -2.72
N PHE A 314 -10.00 0.74 -1.76
CA PHE A 314 -10.18 1.11 -0.35
C PHE A 314 -9.65 2.51 0.02
N ASN A 315 -9.04 3.21 -0.94
CA ASN A 315 -8.66 4.62 -0.87
C ASN A 315 -7.64 4.93 0.24
N GLN A 316 -6.70 4.02 0.53
CA GLN A 316 -5.71 4.23 1.59
C GLN A 316 -4.81 5.44 1.32
N GLY A 317 -4.40 5.66 0.07
CA GLY A 317 -3.49 6.75 -0.25
C GLY A 317 -4.18 8.12 -0.18
N SER A 318 -5.43 8.22 -0.65
CA SER A 318 -6.21 9.46 -0.57
C SER A 318 -6.77 9.75 0.83
N ARG A 319 -7.13 8.73 1.62
CA ARG A 319 -7.70 8.92 2.98
C ARG A 319 -6.66 9.02 4.09
N LEU A 320 -5.55 8.29 3.97
CA LEU A 320 -4.59 8.08 5.07
C LEU A 320 -3.21 8.67 4.73
N THR A 321 -2.63 8.35 3.57
CA THR A 321 -1.31 8.89 3.20
C THR A 321 -1.36 10.39 2.94
N ALA A 322 -2.37 10.88 2.23
CA ALA A 322 -2.56 12.33 2.05
C ALA A 322 -2.83 13.04 3.38
N PHE A 323 -3.55 12.41 4.32
CA PHE A 323 -3.76 12.94 5.67
C PHE A 323 -2.43 13.06 6.45
N GLU A 324 -1.60 12.02 6.45
CA GLU A 324 -0.28 12.05 7.08
C GLU A 324 0.66 13.09 6.45
N LEU A 325 0.70 13.19 5.12
CA LEU A 325 1.52 14.18 4.41
C LEU A 325 1.10 15.62 4.72
N VAL A 326 -0.21 15.89 4.82
CA VAL A 326 -0.74 17.21 5.21
C VAL A 326 -0.44 17.51 6.69
N HIS A 327 -0.64 16.53 7.59
CA HIS A 327 -0.31 16.65 9.01
C HIS A 327 1.16 17.03 9.23
N ASP A 328 2.06 16.31 8.55
CA ASP A 328 3.51 16.48 8.67
C ASP A 328 4.06 17.64 7.80
N LYS A 329 3.18 18.39 7.13
CA LYS A 329 3.48 19.54 6.25
C LYS A 329 4.46 19.20 5.12
N VAL A 330 4.45 17.95 4.66
CA VAL A 330 5.26 17.48 3.53
C VAL A 330 4.69 18.03 2.22
N PRO A 331 5.50 18.65 1.33
CA PRO A 331 5.02 19.08 0.02
C PRO A 331 4.50 17.89 -0.78
N ALA A 332 3.19 17.84 -1.03
CA ALA A 332 2.55 16.64 -1.55
C ALA A 332 1.50 16.89 -2.64
N THR A 333 1.23 15.86 -3.45
CA THR A 333 0.17 15.85 -4.46
C THR A 333 -0.50 14.48 -4.54
N LEU A 334 -1.82 14.45 -4.40
CA LEU A 334 -2.64 13.26 -4.63
C LEU A 334 -2.91 13.10 -6.13
N ILE A 335 -2.79 11.87 -6.64
CA ILE A 335 -3.14 11.50 -8.02
C ILE A 335 -4.07 10.29 -8.03
N ALA A 336 -4.88 10.15 -9.09
CA ALA A 336 -5.59 8.91 -9.38
C ALA A 336 -4.60 7.78 -9.73
N ASP A 337 -4.94 6.52 -9.46
CA ASP A 337 -4.06 5.38 -9.75
C ASP A 337 -3.69 5.32 -11.25
N SER A 338 -4.64 5.65 -12.12
CA SER A 338 -4.49 5.70 -13.58
C SER A 338 -3.60 6.84 -14.10
N ALA A 339 -3.30 7.85 -13.27
CA ALA A 339 -2.46 8.99 -13.65
C ALA A 339 -0.95 8.71 -13.45
N ALA A 340 -0.57 7.64 -12.75
CA ALA A 340 0.82 7.37 -12.37
C ALA A 340 1.78 7.26 -13.56
N ALA A 341 1.38 6.54 -14.63
CA ALA A 341 2.20 6.44 -15.84
C ALA A 341 2.34 7.79 -16.58
N ALA A 342 1.31 8.65 -16.54
CA ALA A 342 1.38 9.99 -17.12
C ALA A 342 2.34 10.91 -16.33
N LEU A 343 2.35 10.79 -14.99
CA LEU A 343 3.31 11.48 -14.12
C LEU A 343 4.76 10.99 -14.35
N MET A 344 4.97 9.68 -14.48
CA MET A 344 6.29 9.14 -14.83
C MET A 344 6.76 9.65 -16.19
N LYS A 345 5.87 9.68 -17.18
CA LYS A 345 6.16 10.19 -18.54
C LYS A 345 6.54 11.67 -18.58
N SER A 346 6.10 12.50 -17.63
CA SER A 346 6.50 13.92 -17.58
C SER A 346 7.91 14.12 -17.02
N GLY A 347 8.58 13.07 -16.52
CA GLY A 347 9.93 13.15 -15.95
C GLY A 347 9.98 13.82 -14.57
N CYS A 348 8.82 14.05 -13.93
CA CYS A 348 8.71 14.78 -12.67
C CYS A 348 8.98 13.96 -11.41
N ILE A 349 9.31 12.67 -11.52
CA ILE A 349 9.69 11.82 -10.39
C ILE A 349 10.90 10.96 -10.73
N GLN A 350 11.78 10.73 -9.75
CA GLN A 350 13.00 9.94 -9.92
C GLN A 350 12.90 8.55 -9.29
N ALA A 351 12.01 8.38 -8.31
CA ALA A 351 11.79 7.11 -7.61
C ALA A 351 10.32 6.83 -7.31
N VAL A 352 9.95 5.55 -7.32
CA VAL A 352 8.77 5.00 -6.66
C VAL A 352 9.23 4.29 -5.39
N ILE A 353 8.55 4.52 -4.27
CA ILE A 353 8.84 3.86 -2.98
C ILE A 353 7.53 3.29 -2.43
N VAL A 354 7.48 1.97 -2.25
CA VAL A 354 6.30 1.25 -1.75
C VAL A 354 6.63 0.42 -0.52
N GLY A 355 5.60 0.04 0.24
CA GLY A 355 5.73 -0.95 1.31
C GLY A 355 5.74 -2.39 0.79
N ALA A 356 5.69 -3.35 1.71
CA ALA A 356 5.37 -4.74 1.42
C ALA A 356 4.45 -5.31 2.50
N ASP A 357 3.51 -6.16 2.09
CA ASP A 357 2.78 -7.06 2.98
C ASP A 357 3.54 -8.39 3.16
N ARG A 358 4.28 -8.84 2.14
CA ARG A 358 5.23 -9.96 2.24
C ARG A 358 6.29 -9.91 1.14
N ILE A 359 7.52 -10.32 1.45
CA ILE A 359 8.63 -10.50 0.48
C ILE A 359 9.08 -11.96 0.53
N ALA A 360 9.08 -12.66 -0.62
CA ALA A 360 9.59 -14.03 -0.72
C ALA A 360 11.13 -14.08 -0.75
N ALA A 361 11.72 -15.27 -0.61
CA ALA A 361 13.18 -15.45 -0.53
C ALA A 361 13.97 -14.93 -1.75
N ASN A 362 13.35 -14.87 -2.94
CA ASN A 362 13.93 -14.32 -4.16
C ASN A 362 13.73 -12.79 -4.33
N GLY A 363 12.98 -12.15 -3.44
CA GLY A 363 12.63 -10.72 -3.49
C GLY A 363 11.29 -10.39 -4.17
N ASP A 364 10.55 -11.38 -4.68
CA ASP A 364 9.19 -11.14 -5.16
C ASP A 364 8.33 -10.59 -4.01
N THR A 365 7.70 -9.45 -4.26
CA THR A 365 7.05 -8.65 -3.21
C THR A 365 5.55 -8.61 -3.44
N ALA A 366 4.78 -9.16 -2.50
CA ALA A 366 3.35 -8.93 -2.39
C ALA A 366 3.08 -7.62 -1.65
N ASN A 367 2.30 -6.74 -2.27
CA ASN A 367 1.85 -5.47 -1.71
C ASN A 367 0.47 -5.10 -2.28
N LYS A 368 -0.11 -3.98 -1.84
CA LYS A 368 -1.42 -3.49 -2.30
C LYS A 368 -1.59 -3.52 -3.82
N ILE A 369 -2.76 -3.97 -4.29
CA ILE A 369 -3.15 -4.01 -5.70
C ILE A 369 -2.92 -2.66 -6.39
N GLY A 370 -2.17 -2.66 -7.49
CA GLY A 370 -1.65 -1.47 -8.16
C GLY A 370 -0.12 -1.36 -8.08
N THR A 371 0.53 -2.05 -7.14
CA THR A 371 1.99 -2.02 -6.97
C THR A 371 2.73 -2.58 -8.19
N TYR A 372 2.29 -3.73 -8.70
CA TYR A 372 2.87 -4.34 -9.90
C TYR A 372 2.71 -3.44 -11.14
N ASN A 373 1.55 -2.79 -11.28
CA ASN A 373 1.30 -1.83 -12.35
C ASN A 373 2.23 -0.59 -12.27
N LEU A 374 2.50 -0.11 -11.07
CA LEU A 374 3.50 0.94 -10.83
C LEU A 374 4.92 0.47 -11.17
N ALA A 375 5.29 -0.75 -10.83
CA ALA A 375 6.61 -1.32 -11.12
C ALA A 375 6.85 -1.49 -12.63
N ILE A 376 5.84 -1.96 -13.39
CA ILE A 376 5.87 -1.99 -14.86
C ILE A 376 6.06 -0.58 -15.43
N SER A 377 5.25 0.38 -14.96
CA SER A 377 5.28 1.77 -15.44
C SER A 377 6.63 2.44 -15.14
N ALA A 378 7.17 2.22 -13.94
CA ALA A 378 8.47 2.76 -13.53
C ALA A 378 9.59 2.23 -14.41
N LYS A 379 9.63 0.91 -14.66
CA LYS A 379 10.61 0.28 -15.56
C LYS A 379 10.48 0.78 -17.00
N HIS A 380 9.26 1.01 -17.50
CA HIS A 380 9.05 1.57 -18.84
C HIS A 380 9.61 3.01 -18.98
N HIS A 381 9.53 3.80 -17.91
CA HIS A 381 9.98 5.20 -17.88
C HIS A 381 11.39 5.42 -17.31
N GLY A 382 12.11 4.36 -16.91
CA GLY A 382 13.45 4.46 -16.30
C GLY A 382 13.46 5.00 -14.86
N VAL A 383 12.29 5.06 -14.20
CA VAL A 383 12.14 5.48 -12.81
C VAL A 383 12.55 4.34 -11.89
N GLN A 384 13.34 4.61 -10.84
CA GLN A 384 13.78 3.58 -9.91
C GLN A 384 12.63 3.10 -9.02
N PHE A 385 12.60 1.81 -8.67
CA PHE A 385 11.49 1.23 -7.90
C PHE A 385 12.00 0.55 -6.63
N TYR A 386 11.58 1.06 -5.47
CA TYR A 386 12.06 0.63 -4.17
C TYR A 386 10.94 0.03 -3.32
N VAL A 387 11.26 -1.08 -2.65
CA VAL A 387 10.42 -1.65 -1.59
C VAL A 387 11.04 -1.28 -0.25
N ALA A 388 10.25 -0.79 0.71
CA ALA A 388 10.69 -0.47 2.06
C ALA A 388 9.87 -1.26 3.09
N ALA A 389 10.52 -2.19 3.78
CA ALA A 389 9.88 -3.10 4.72
C ALA A 389 10.88 -3.64 5.75
N PRO A 390 10.45 -3.92 7.00
CA PRO A 390 11.30 -4.57 7.99
C PRO A 390 11.60 -6.02 7.60
N ILE A 391 12.70 -6.60 8.12
CA ILE A 391 13.03 -8.02 7.91
C ILE A 391 11.89 -8.94 8.39
N THR A 392 11.05 -8.50 9.34
CA THR A 392 9.84 -9.24 9.77
C THR A 392 8.77 -9.42 8.70
N SER A 393 8.86 -8.72 7.56
CA SER A 393 7.99 -8.93 6.39
C SER A 393 8.63 -9.83 5.32
N ILE A 394 9.84 -10.35 5.56
CA ILE A 394 10.56 -11.25 4.65
C ILE A 394 10.30 -12.71 5.07
N ASP A 395 9.59 -13.44 4.21
CA ASP A 395 9.24 -14.83 4.38
C ASP A 395 10.23 -15.73 3.61
N LEU A 396 11.33 -16.09 4.28
CA LEU A 396 12.35 -17.00 3.73
C LEU A 396 11.85 -18.44 3.53
N SER A 397 10.61 -18.79 3.93
CA SER A 397 10.04 -20.11 3.68
C SER A 397 9.44 -20.25 2.29
N LEU A 398 9.07 -19.13 1.65
CA LEU A 398 8.52 -19.08 0.30
C LEU A 398 9.66 -18.81 -0.71
N PRO A 399 9.92 -19.71 -1.68
CA PRO A 399 10.98 -19.50 -2.66
C PRO A 399 10.67 -18.40 -3.69
N SER A 400 9.40 -18.14 -4.00
CA SER A 400 8.98 -17.08 -4.94
C SER A 400 7.61 -16.49 -4.57
N GLY A 401 7.18 -15.47 -5.34
CA GLY A 401 5.86 -14.87 -5.17
C GLY A 401 4.71 -15.77 -5.61
N GLU A 402 4.98 -16.85 -6.37
CA GLU A 402 3.96 -17.78 -6.89
C GLU A 402 3.23 -18.56 -5.78
N GLN A 403 3.85 -18.71 -4.60
CA GLN A 403 3.23 -19.38 -3.45
C GLN A 403 2.44 -18.43 -2.55
N ILE A 404 2.43 -17.12 -2.85
CA ILE A 404 1.67 -16.13 -2.06
C ILE A 404 0.20 -16.17 -2.47
N VAL A 405 -0.66 -16.66 -1.58
CA VAL A 405 -2.11 -16.63 -1.77
C VAL A 405 -2.61 -15.20 -1.68
N ILE A 406 -3.24 -14.70 -2.75
CA ILE A 406 -3.81 -13.36 -2.82
C ILE A 406 -5.20 -13.35 -2.19
N GLU A 407 -5.41 -12.47 -1.20
CA GLU A 407 -6.72 -12.20 -0.61
C GLU A 407 -7.63 -11.51 -1.64
N GLU A 408 -8.73 -12.16 -2.06
CA GLU A 408 -9.83 -11.49 -2.75
C GLU A 408 -10.86 -10.98 -1.73
N ARG A 409 -11.35 -9.76 -1.95
CA ARG A 409 -12.23 -9.04 -1.02
C ARG A 409 -13.63 -8.82 -1.58
N SER A 410 -14.53 -8.35 -0.71
CA SER A 410 -15.92 -8.09 -1.05
C SER A 410 -16.03 -7.22 -2.32
N PRO A 411 -16.88 -7.60 -3.30
CA PRO A 411 -17.22 -6.76 -4.44
C PRO A 411 -17.65 -5.34 -4.07
N ASN A 412 -18.29 -5.18 -2.90
CA ASN A 412 -18.82 -3.89 -2.44
C ASN A 412 -17.75 -2.81 -2.35
N GLU A 413 -16.49 -3.15 -2.02
CA GLU A 413 -15.40 -2.16 -1.96
C GLU A 413 -15.20 -1.44 -3.30
N LEU A 414 -15.39 -2.16 -4.41
CA LEU A 414 -15.27 -1.63 -5.77
C LEU A 414 -16.61 -1.08 -6.28
N LEU A 415 -17.74 -1.75 -6.00
CA LEU A 415 -19.07 -1.34 -6.45
C LEU A 415 -19.51 0.01 -5.86
N ASN A 416 -19.07 0.34 -4.65
CA ASN A 416 -19.44 1.55 -3.92
C ASN A 416 -18.25 2.51 -3.76
N SER A 417 -18.54 3.78 -3.44
CA SER A 417 -17.54 4.76 -3.01
C SER A 417 -16.98 4.44 -1.62
N GLU A 418 -15.91 5.15 -1.23
CA GLU A 418 -15.33 5.10 0.12
C GLU A 418 -14.95 3.68 0.59
N GLY A 419 -14.39 2.87 -0.31
CA GLY A 419 -13.95 1.51 0.01
C GLY A 419 -15.08 0.57 0.41
N GLY A 420 -16.32 0.84 -0.01
CA GLY A 420 -17.49 -0.02 0.23
C GLY A 420 -18.54 0.58 1.16
N LEU A 421 -18.24 1.69 1.84
CA LEU A 421 -19.14 2.32 2.81
C LEU A 421 -20.08 3.37 2.20
N GLY A 422 -19.72 3.92 1.05
CA GLY A 422 -20.47 5.00 0.42
C GLY A 422 -21.55 4.51 -0.55
N LYS A 423 -21.98 5.40 -1.46
CA LYS A 423 -23.04 5.12 -2.44
C LYS A 423 -22.53 4.15 -3.51
N GLN A 424 -23.44 3.36 -4.08
CA GLN A 424 -23.15 2.54 -5.27
C GLN A 424 -22.76 3.45 -6.45
N VAL A 425 -21.67 3.09 -7.13
CA VAL A 425 -21.10 3.80 -8.30
C VAL A 425 -21.15 2.91 -9.55
N ALA A 426 -20.93 1.61 -9.40
CA ALA A 426 -21.00 0.64 -10.51
C ALA A 426 -22.45 0.20 -10.81
N ALA A 427 -22.70 -0.26 -12.03
CA ALA A 427 -24.02 -0.76 -12.44
C ALA A 427 -24.42 -2.04 -11.68
N SER A 428 -25.69 -2.15 -11.28
CA SER A 428 -26.21 -3.33 -10.58
C SER A 428 -26.10 -4.60 -11.44
N GLY A 429 -25.63 -5.69 -10.84
CA GLY A 429 -25.50 -7.00 -11.51
C GLY A 429 -24.19 -7.23 -12.25
N ILE A 430 -23.24 -6.30 -12.22
CA ILE A 430 -21.89 -6.53 -12.77
C ILE A 430 -21.07 -7.46 -11.84
N SER A 431 -20.36 -8.42 -12.43
CA SER A 431 -19.37 -9.24 -11.71
C SER A 431 -18.12 -8.42 -11.38
N VAL A 432 -17.49 -8.71 -10.25
CA VAL A 432 -16.30 -8.01 -9.76
C VAL A 432 -15.18 -9.01 -9.50
N TRP A 433 -13.97 -8.65 -9.91
CA TRP A 433 -12.72 -9.24 -9.44
C TRP A 433 -12.04 -8.19 -8.56
N ASN A 434 -11.82 -8.50 -7.28
CA ASN A 434 -11.26 -7.57 -6.30
C ASN A 434 -10.11 -8.21 -5.50
N PRO A 435 -8.95 -8.49 -6.15
CA PRO A 435 -7.74 -8.88 -5.43
C PRO A 435 -7.24 -7.71 -4.60
N ALA A 436 -7.01 -7.93 -3.31
CA ALA A 436 -6.52 -6.90 -2.40
C ALA A 436 -5.02 -6.61 -2.58
N PHE A 437 -4.28 -7.51 -3.22
CA PHE A 437 -2.83 -7.45 -3.37
C PHE A 437 -2.43 -7.91 -4.77
N ASP A 438 -1.25 -7.50 -5.22
CA ASP A 438 -0.56 -8.10 -6.36
C ASP A 438 0.88 -8.46 -5.98
N VAL A 439 1.54 -9.24 -6.84
CA VAL A 439 2.96 -9.61 -6.68
C VAL A 439 3.77 -8.83 -7.70
N THR A 440 4.72 -8.04 -7.20
CA THR A 440 5.77 -7.41 -8.02
C THR A 440 6.99 -8.33 -8.10
N PRO A 441 7.35 -8.84 -9.29
CA PRO A 441 8.52 -9.71 -9.43
C PRO A 441 9.83 -8.98 -9.13
N ALA A 442 10.80 -9.69 -8.56
CA ALA A 442 12.10 -9.16 -8.18
C ALA A 442 12.84 -8.44 -9.31
N ASN A 443 12.63 -8.83 -10.58
CA ASN A 443 13.25 -8.21 -11.75
C ASN A 443 12.70 -6.81 -12.13
N LEU A 444 11.69 -6.31 -11.40
CA LEU A 444 11.18 -4.93 -11.48
C LEU A 444 11.65 -4.05 -10.32
N ILE A 445 12.21 -4.62 -9.26
CA ILE A 445 12.62 -3.92 -8.04
C ILE A 445 14.11 -3.52 -8.15
N THR A 446 14.43 -2.24 -7.89
CA THR A 446 15.81 -1.74 -7.83
C THR A 446 16.52 -2.22 -6.57
N ALA A 447 15.90 -2.02 -5.39
CA ALA A 447 16.44 -2.44 -4.10
C ALA A 447 15.35 -2.59 -3.03
N ILE A 448 15.66 -3.34 -1.97
CA ILE A 448 14.79 -3.55 -0.80
C ILE A 448 15.43 -2.87 0.42
N ILE A 449 14.74 -1.90 1.02
CA ILE A 449 15.20 -1.07 2.13
C ILE A 449 14.68 -1.67 3.44
N THR A 450 15.60 -1.96 4.38
CA THR A 450 15.32 -2.61 5.67
C THR A 450 15.94 -1.82 6.83
N GLU A 451 15.59 -2.20 8.06
CA GLU A 451 16.16 -1.67 9.29
C GLU A 451 17.64 -2.02 9.48
N LYS A 452 18.17 -3.00 8.72
CA LYS A 452 19.58 -3.42 8.75
C LYS A 452 20.39 -2.92 7.54
N GLY A 453 19.78 -2.15 6.66
CA GLY A 453 20.42 -1.58 5.46
C GLY A 453 19.60 -1.83 4.19
N VAL A 454 20.22 -1.63 3.03
CA VAL A 454 19.58 -1.80 1.72
C VAL A 454 20.12 -3.04 1.02
N ILE A 455 19.22 -3.95 0.65
CA ILE A 455 19.51 -5.15 -0.13
C ILE A 455 19.48 -4.77 -1.61
N THR A 456 20.63 -4.85 -2.27
CA THR A 456 20.78 -4.69 -3.73
C THR A 456 20.90 -6.04 -4.41
N LYS A 457 20.76 -6.05 -5.74
CA LYS A 457 21.07 -7.22 -6.55
C LYS A 457 22.58 -7.46 -6.64
N SER A 458 22.96 -8.70 -6.96
CA SER A 458 24.34 -9.02 -7.34
C SER A 458 24.61 -8.57 -8.77
N ASP A 459 25.79 -7.98 -9.02
CA ASP A 459 26.22 -7.58 -10.37
C ASP A 459 26.44 -8.78 -11.32
N ALA A 460 26.50 -10.01 -10.77
CA ALA A 460 26.80 -11.22 -11.52
C ALA A 460 25.56 -11.90 -12.12
N ASP A 461 24.41 -11.81 -11.45
CA ASP A 461 23.18 -12.52 -11.83
C ASP A 461 21.89 -11.70 -11.74
N GLU A 462 21.94 -10.43 -11.32
CA GLU A 462 20.78 -9.54 -11.15
C GLU A 462 19.72 -10.07 -10.16
N THR A 463 20.13 -10.95 -9.22
CA THR A 463 19.25 -11.51 -8.16
C THR A 463 19.56 -10.92 -6.78
N PHE A 464 18.59 -10.98 -5.86
CA PHE A 464 18.78 -10.57 -4.46
C PHE A 464 19.26 -11.76 -3.61
N ASN A 465 20.38 -11.60 -2.89
CA ASN A 465 20.81 -12.56 -1.88
C ASN A 465 20.30 -12.16 -0.48
N ILE A 466 18.97 -12.29 -0.30
CA ILE A 466 18.28 -11.85 0.92
C ILE A 466 18.69 -12.69 2.14
N LYS A 467 18.91 -13.99 1.95
CA LYS A 467 19.26 -14.91 3.03
C LYS A 467 20.61 -14.54 3.66
N ASP A 468 21.64 -14.33 2.85
CA ASP A 468 22.99 -14.05 3.37
C ASP A 468 23.08 -12.65 3.97
N PHE A 469 22.32 -11.68 3.43
CA PHE A 469 22.14 -10.35 4.04
C PHE A 469 21.58 -10.45 5.47
N ILE A 470 20.49 -11.20 5.66
CA ILE A 470 19.87 -11.39 6.98
C ILE A 470 20.80 -12.17 7.93
N GLN A 471 21.55 -13.16 7.44
CA GLN A 471 22.51 -13.89 8.25
C GLN A 471 23.68 -13.01 8.70
N SER A 472 24.22 -12.19 7.79
CA SER A 472 25.30 -11.23 8.10
C SER A 472 24.85 -10.20 9.12
N ALA A 473 23.65 -9.61 8.95
CA ALA A 473 23.11 -8.62 9.88
C ALA A 473 22.93 -9.17 11.32
N LYS A 474 22.55 -10.44 11.46
CA LYS A 474 22.46 -11.12 12.78
C LYS A 474 23.83 -11.29 13.43
N LEU A 475 24.87 -11.65 12.67
CA LEU A 475 26.22 -11.80 13.19
C LEU A 475 26.77 -10.46 13.72
N TYR A 476 26.63 -9.38 12.95
CA TYR A 476 27.02 -8.04 13.41
C TYR A 476 26.28 -7.61 14.68
N SER A 477 24.98 -7.92 14.80
CA SER A 477 24.18 -7.62 16.00
C SER A 477 24.53 -8.47 17.23
N THR A 478 25.40 -9.49 17.09
CA THR A 478 25.87 -10.34 18.20
C THR A 478 27.31 -9.99 18.64
N MET A 479 27.99 -9.10 17.91
CA MET A 479 29.36 -8.66 18.18
C MET A 479 29.45 -7.23 18.75
N GLN A 480 28.31 -6.56 18.93
CA GLN A 480 28.14 -5.28 19.62
C GLN A 480 27.42 -5.52 20.97
#